data_AF-A0A382VYE6-F1
#
_entry.id   AF-A0A382VYE6-F1
#
_cell.length_a   1.000
_cell.length_b   1.000
_cell.length_c   1.000
_cell.angle_alpha   90.00
_cell.angle_beta   90.00
_cell.angle_gamma   90.00
#
_symmetry.space_group_name_H-M   'P 1'
#
loop_
_entity.id
_entity.type
_entity.pdbx_description
1 polymer ?
#
loop_
_entity_poly.entity_id
_entity_poly.type
_entity_poly.pdbx_seq_one_letter_code
_entity_poly.pdbx_strand_id
1 'polypeptide(L)'
;MNCFQIFIKIVILSNFFFVSNSWAEGDNRRTPIVEVVEKIGASVVNINTEEAAPLQKNPFRDSRSPFFDQFFKEFFPRLNNNRRSLGSGVIIHPEGYILTNEHVVAKATSIKVTLIDKREFDARLVGA
;
A
#
# COMPACT_ATOMS: atom_id res chain seq x y z
N MET A 1 -30.75 -66.34 -9.21
CA MET A 1 -29.76 -65.73 -8.28
C MET A 1 -29.17 -64.40 -8.79
N ASN A 2 -29.22 -64.08 -10.10
CA ASN A 2 -28.57 -62.88 -10.65
C ASN A 2 -29.42 -61.58 -10.57
N CYS A 3 -30.75 -61.66 -10.59
CA CYS A 3 -31.61 -60.46 -10.62
C CYS A 3 -31.58 -59.65 -9.30
N PHE A 4 -31.53 -60.34 -8.15
CA PHE A 4 -31.43 -59.72 -6.83
C PHE A 4 -30.08 -59.01 -6.62
N GLN A 5 -28.99 -59.61 -7.13
CA GLN A 5 -27.64 -59.03 -7.11
C GLN A 5 -27.55 -57.75 -7.97
N ILE A 6 -28.24 -57.71 -9.11
CA ILE A 6 -28.27 -56.52 -9.98
C ILE A 6 -29.02 -55.36 -9.32
N PHE A 7 -30.15 -55.66 -8.66
CA PHE A 7 -30.93 -54.64 -7.96
C PHE A 7 -30.14 -54.01 -6.80
N ILE A 8 -29.45 -54.83 -6.00
CA ILE A 8 -28.58 -54.35 -4.91
C ILE A 8 -27.45 -53.46 -5.47
N LYS A 9 -26.81 -53.85 -6.58
CA LYS A 9 -25.77 -53.04 -7.22
C LYS A 9 -26.29 -51.68 -7.70
N ILE A 10 -27.49 -51.63 -8.27
CA ILE A 10 -28.11 -50.38 -8.74
C ILE A 10 -28.41 -49.45 -7.56
N VAL A 11 -28.97 -49.99 -6.47
CA VAL A 11 -29.25 -49.19 -5.26
C VAL A 11 -27.96 -48.68 -4.62
N ILE A 12 -26.89 -49.49 -4.58
CA ILE A 12 -25.59 -49.05 -4.06
C ILE A 12 -24.98 -47.97 -4.98
N LEU A 13 -25.04 -48.14 -6.31
CA LEU A 13 -24.54 -47.15 -7.26
C LEU A 13 -25.31 -45.82 -7.18
N SER A 14 -26.63 -45.88 -7.05
CA SER A 14 -27.46 -44.67 -6.97
C SER A 14 -27.26 -43.91 -5.67
N ASN A 15 -27.06 -44.61 -4.55
CA ASN A 15 -26.73 -43.99 -3.27
C ASN A 15 -25.30 -43.42 -3.28
N PHE A 16 -24.35 -44.08 -3.94
CA PHE A 16 -22.97 -43.59 -4.08
C PHE A 16 -22.90 -42.30 -4.91
N PHE A 17 -23.74 -42.17 -5.93
CA PHE A 17 -23.83 -40.95 -6.75
C PHE A 17 -24.53 -39.78 -6.04
N PHE A 18 -25.35 -40.06 -5.02
CA PHE A 18 -26.08 -39.03 -4.28
C PHE A 18 -25.27 -38.44 -3.11
N VAL A 19 -24.33 -39.22 -2.54
CA VAL A 19 -23.49 -38.78 -1.40
C VAL A 19 -22.31 -37.90 -1.83
N SER A 20 -21.89 -37.95 -3.10
CA SER A 20 -20.72 -37.22 -3.60
C SER A 20 -20.94 -35.73 -3.87
N ASN A 21 -22.17 -35.21 -3.76
CA ASN A 21 -22.46 -33.78 -4.03
C ASN A 21 -22.46 -32.89 -2.77
N SER A 22 -22.23 -33.42 -1.58
CA SER A 22 -22.40 -32.66 -0.32
C SER A 22 -21.10 -32.25 0.39
N TRP A 23 -19.94 -32.32 -0.28
CA TRP A 23 -18.65 -32.02 0.35
C TRP A 23 -17.82 -31.08 -0.52
N ALA A 24 -18.30 -29.84 -0.66
CA ALA A 24 -17.45 -28.70 -0.93
C ALA A 24 -17.45 -27.83 0.32
N GLU A 25 -16.65 -28.22 1.32
CA GLU A 25 -16.31 -27.39 2.46
C GLU A 25 -15.59 -26.16 1.89
N GLY A 26 -16.31 -25.04 1.75
CA GLY A 26 -15.76 -23.79 1.24
C GLY A 26 -14.54 -23.39 2.07
N ASP A 27 -13.43 -23.10 1.41
CA ASP A 27 -12.12 -22.77 2.00
C ASP A 27 -12.25 -21.77 3.16
N ASN A 28 -12.26 -22.29 4.40
CA ASN A 28 -12.50 -21.55 5.63
C ASN A 28 -11.37 -20.55 5.97
N ARG A 29 -10.38 -20.40 5.07
CA ARG A 29 -9.29 -19.41 5.15
C ARG A 29 -9.55 -18.16 4.31
N ARG A 30 -10.53 -18.19 3.40
CA ARG A 30 -10.96 -17.03 2.62
C ARG A 30 -12.20 -16.44 3.25
N THR A 31 -12.06 -15.23 3.80
CA THR A 31 -13.18 -14.49 4.38
C THR A 31 -13.73 -13.49 3.36
N PRO A 32 -14.98 -13.02 3.52
CA PRO A 32 -15.52 -11.95 2.67
C PRO A 32 -14.63 -10.69 2.62
N ILE A 33 -13.86 -10.42 3.68
CA ILE A 33 -12.90 -9.31 3.73
C ILE A 33 -11.77 -9.53 2.72
N VAL A 34 -11.23 -10.75 2.62
CA VAL A 34 -10.19 -11.11 1.65
C VAL A 34 -10.70 -10.88 0.23
N GLU A 35 -11.92 -11.31 -0.07
CA GLU A 35 -12.51 -11.12 -1.40
C GLU A 35 -12.68 -9.64 -1.79
N VAL A 36 -13.09 -8.80 -0.83
CA VAL A 36 -13.24 -7.36 -1.08
C VAL A 36 -11.87 -6.73 -1.31
N VAL A 37 -10.88 -7.03 -0.47
CA VAL A 37 -9.51 -6.49 -0.59
C VAL A 37 -8.86 -6.92 -1.91
N GLU A 38 -9.02 -8.18 -2.33
CA GLU A 38 -8.53 -8.66 -3.63
C GLU A 38 -9.16 -7.88 -4.80
N LYS A 39 -10.44 -7.52 -4.72
CA LYS A 39 -11.14 -6.77 -5.77
C LYS A 39 -10.78 -5.28 -5.81
N ILE A 40 -10.62 -4.64 -4.65
CA ILE A 40 -10.46 -3.16 -4.58
C ILE A 40 -9.03 -2.70 -4.36
N GLY A 41 -8.10 -3.59 -4.00
CA GLY A 41 -6.75 -3.26 -3.56
C GLY A 41 -5.94 -2.43 -4.56
N ALA A 42 -6.20 -2.57 -5.86
CA ALA A 42 -5.58 -1.78 -6.91
C ALA A 42 -5.94 -0.27 -6.86
N SER A 43 -6.97 0.11 -6.10
CA SER A 43 -7.38 1.51 -5.93
C SER A 43 -6.54 2.26 -4.88
N VAL A 44 -5.75 1.54 -4.07
CA VAL A 44 -4.93 2.13 -3.01
C VAL A 44 -3.50 2.34 -3.51
N VAL A 45 -2.92 3.48 -3.18
CA VAL A 45 -1.57 3.87 -3.57
C VAL A 45 -0.72 4.27 -2.37
N ASN A 46 0.59 4.10 -2.49
CA ASN A 46 1.56 4.68 -1.56
C ASN A 46 1.98 6.07 -2.06
N ILE A 47 2.09 7.02 -1.14
CA ILE A 47 2.48 8.40 -1.43
C ILE A 47 3.74 8.71 -0.63
N ASN A 48 4.82 8.99 -1.36
CA ASN A 48 6.07 9.45 -0.80
C ASN A 48 6.28 10.91 -1.21
N THR A 49 6.45 11.79 -0.22
CA THR A 49 6.72 13.21 -0.47
C THR A 49 8.09 13.60 0.04
N GLU A 50 8.77 14.45 -0.73
CA GLU A 50 10.03 15.05 -0.31
C GLU A 50 9.80 16.56 -0.12
N GLU A 51 10.13 17.06 1.06
CA GLU A 51 10.19 18.48 1.37
C GLU A 51 11.62 18.96 1.13
N ALA A 52 11.78 20.00 0.33
CA ALA A 52 13.08 20.65 0.17
C ALA A 52 13.54 21.15 1.54
N ALA A 53 14.72 20.69 1.97
CA ALA A 53 15.29 21.13 3.23
C ALA A 53 15.28 22.68 3.27
N PRO A 54 14.67 23.31 4.30
CA PRO A 54 14.74 24.74 4.42
C PRO A 54 16.22 25.11 4.46
N LEU A 55 16.65 26.03 3.59
CA LEU A 55 17.98 26.61 3.62
C LEU A 55 18.19 27.12 5.05
N GLN A 56 18.92 26.35 5.85
CA GLN A 56 19.14 26.66 7.25
C GLN A 56 20.10 27.84 7.31
N LYS A 57 19.56 29.04 7.10
CA LYS A 57 20.25 30.31 7.29
C LYS A 57 20.32 30.51 8.79
N ASN A 58 21.32 29.89 9.41
CA ASN A 58 21.54 29.97 10.84
C ASN A 58 21.71 31.46 11.22
N PRO A 59 20.75 32.09 11.93
CA PRO A 59 20.78 33.53 12.21
C PRO A 59 21.95 33.95 13.11
N PHE A 60 22.66 32.97 13.67
CA PHE A 60 23.77 33.14 14.60
C PHE A 60 25.14 32.77 14.02
N ARG A 61 25.23 32.45 12.71
CA ARG A 61 26.53 32.12 12.07
C ARG A 61 27.47 33.31 11.99
N ASP A 62 26.96 34.54 11.97
CA ASP A 62 27.79 35.75 11.90
C ASP A 62 28.29 36.22 13.28
N SER A 63 27.89 35.55 14.37
CA SER A 63 28.24 35.98 15.74
C SER A 63 29.19 35.02 16.49
N ARG A 64 29.71 33.97 15.85
CA ARG A 64 30.70 33.06 16.46
C ARG A 64 31.95 32.94 15.61
N SER A 65 33.11 32.99 16.27
CA SER A 65 34.45 32.96 15.67
C SER A 65 34.63 31.82 14.63
N PRO A 66 35.32 32.06 13.50
CA PRO A 66 35.59 31.05 12.46
C PRO A 66 36.19 29.73 12.98
N PHE A 67 36.92 29.79 14.11
CA PHE A 67 37.55 28.65 14.75
C PHE A 67 36.55 27.60 15.26
N PHE A 68 35.44 28.03 15.87
CA PHE A 68 34.41 27.12 16.39
C PHE A 68 33.60 26.48 15.26
N ASP A 69 33.44 27.19 14.14
CA ASP A 69 32.65 26.76 13.00
C ASP A 69 33.28 25.59 12.23
N GLN A 70 34.61 25.51 12.24
CA GLN A 70 35.38 24.40 11.66
C GLN A 70 35.33 23.16 12.56
N PHE A 71 35.51 23.34 13.87
CA PHE A 71 35.45 22.24 14.86
C PHE A 71 34.07 21.55 14.89
N PHE A 72 32.98 22.32 14.84
CA PHE A 72 31.62 21.76 14.85
C PHE A 72 31.20 21.09 13.52
N LYS A 73 31.75 21.53 12.37
CA LYS A 73 31.48 20.89 11.06
C LYS A 73 32.04 19.47 10.96
N GLU A 74 33.14 19.19 11.64
CA GLU A 74 33.81 17.89 11.63
C GLU A 74 33.15 16.90 12.60
N PHE A 75 32.54 17.41 13.69
CA PHE A 75 31.77 16.61 14.65
C PHE A 75 30.32 16.32 14.22
N PHE A 76 29.68 17.20 13.47
CA PHE A 76 28.30 17.04 13.01
C PHE A 76 28.23 17.08 11.49
N PRO A 77 28.40 15.93 10.79
CA PRO A 77 28.16 15.86 9.36
C PRO A 77 26.74 16.36 9.08
N ARG A 78 26.59 17.19 8.04
CA ARG A 78 25.33 17.83 7.66
C ARG A 78 24.23 16.76 7.64
N LEU A 79 23.37 16.77 8.65
CA LEU A 79 22.12 16.02 8.62
C LEU A 79 21.37 16.57 7.42
N ASN A 80 21.35 15.79 6.34
CA ASN A 80 20.57 16.12 5.16
C ASN A 80 19.11 16.11 5.61
N ASN A 81 18.59 17.30 5.92
CA ASN A 81 17.30 17.49 6.57
C ASN A 81 16.16 17.39 5.54
N ASN A 82 16.33 16.51 4.54
CA ASN A 82 15.28 16.18 3.59
C ASN A 82 14.20 15.44 4.37
N ARG A 83 13.16 16.19 4.75
CA ARG A 83 12.01 15.61 5.43
C ARG A 83 11.22 14.84 4.38
N ARG A 84 11.06 13.55 4.65
CA ARG A 84 10.21 12.66 3.85
C ARG A 84 8.91 12.45 4.60
N SER A 85 7.79 12.60 3.91
CA SER A 85 6.49 12.16 4.41
C SER A 85 6.07 10.92 3.65
N LEU A 86 5.51 9.95 4.39
CA LEU A 86 4.97 8.72 3.83
C LEU A 86 3.49 8.66 4.20
N GLY A 87 2.67 8.27 3.24
CA GLY A 87 1.23 8.12 3.44
C GLY A 87 0.60 7.19 2.42
N SER A 88 -0.70 7.01 2.53
CA SER A 88 -1.50 6.29 1.54
C SER A 88 -2.49 7.24 0.88
N GLY A 89 -2.98 6.83 -0.28
CA GLY A 89 -4.07 7.51 -0.96
C GLY A 89 -4.98 6.52 -1.68
N VAL A 90 -6.11 7.02 -2.14
CA VAL A 90 -7.09 6.25 -2.90
C VAL A 90 -7.37 6.93 -4.23
N ILE A 91 -7.32 6.16 -5.31
CA ILE A 91 -7.71 6.60 -6.66
C ILE A 91 -9.24 6.72 -6.71
N ILE A 92 -9.73 7.93 -6.98
CA ILE A 92 -11.17 8.24 -6.98
C ILE A 92 -11.72 8.49 -8.39
N HIS A 93 -10.85 8.60 -9.41
CA HIS A 93 -11.24 8.88 -10.78
C HIS A 93 -10.33 8.15 -11.79
N PRO A 94 -10.86 7.67 -12.94
CA PRO A 94 -10.06 6.99 -13.96
C PRO A 94 -8.96 7.85 -14.59
N GLU A 95 -9.06 9.18 -14.51
CA GLU A 95 -8.00 10.10 -14.97
C GLU A 95 -6.81 10.18 -13.99
N GLY A 96 -6.88 9.53 -12.83
CA GLY A 96 -5.77 9.47 -11.87
C GLY A 96 -5.85 10.48 -10.71
N TYR A 97 -7.04 11.00 -10.39
CA TYR A 97 -7.24 11.80 -9.18
C TYR A 97 -7.11 10.91 -7.94
N ILE A 98 -6.27 11.33 -7.00
CA ILE A 98 -5.95 10.60 -5.76
C ILE A 98 -6.33 11.48 -4.57
N LEU A 99 -7.07 10.89 -3.63
CA LEU A 99 -7.38 11.51 -2.34
C LEU A 99 -6.40 11.04 -1.27
N THR A 100 -5.87 11.97 -0.49
CA THR A 100 -4.97 11.72 0.65
C THR A 100 -5.17 12.76 1.74
N ASN A 101 -4.52 12.59 2.89
CA ASN A 101 -4.56 13.55 3.98
C ASN A 101 -3.74 14.80 3.66
N GLU A 102 -4.20 15.97 4.10
CA GLU A 102 -3.52 17.26 3.90
C GLU A 102 -2.08 17.22 4.41
N HIS A 103 -1.86 16.71 5.63
CA HIS A 103 -0.52 16.70 6.25
C HIS A 103 0.52 15.86 5.49
N VAL A 104 0.10 14.97 4.58
CA VAL A 104 0.99 14.17 3.73
C VAL A 104 1.58 15.04 2.61
N VAL A 105 0.77 15.99 2.09
CA VAL A 105 1.08 16.78 0.89
C VAL A 105 1.34 18.27 1.17
N ALA A 106 1.00 18.78 2.36
CA ALA A 106 1.02 20.20 2.70
C ALA A 106 2.33 20.96 2.40
N LYS A 107 3.48 20.28 2.55
CA LYS A 107 4.82 20.86 2.36
C LYS A 107 5.66 20.10 1.33
N ALA A 108 5.02 19.24 0.56
CA ALA A 108 5.70 18.44 -0.43
C ALA A 108 6.23 19.33 -1.56
N THR A 109 7.54 19.28 -1.80
CA THR A 109 8.15 19.87 -3.00
C THR A 109 8.05 18.91 -4.18
N SER A 110 8.13 17.61 -3.89
CA SER A 110 7.89 16.54 -4.85
C SER A 110 6.95 15.51 -4.24
N ILE A 111 6.02 15.00 -5.04
CA ILE A 111 5.07 13.95 -4.67
C ILE A 111 5.26 12.80 -5.65
N LYS A 112 5.63 11.64 -5.11
CA LYS A 112 5.77 10.40 -5.88
C LYS A 112 4.73 9.40 -5.40
N VAL A 113 4.01 8.82 -6.34
CA VAL A 113 2.95 7.84 -6.08
C VAL A 113 3.42 6.48 -6.59
N THR A 114 3.34 5.47 -5.75
CA THR A 114 3.65 4.08 -6.09
C THR A 114 2.38 3.24 -6.05
N LEU A 115 2.05 2.60 -7.18
CA LEU A 115 0.93 1.67 -7.28
C LEU A 115 1.32 0.30 -6.70
N ILE A 116 0.31 -0.55 -6.46
CA ILE A 116 0.52 -1.92 -5.95
C ILE A 116 1.37 -2.80 -6.90
N ASP A 117 1.35 -2.50 -8.19
CA ASP A 117 2.19 -3.15 -9.22
C ASP A 117 3.61 -2.59 -9.30
N LYS A 118 4.00 -1.72 -8.34
CA LYS A 118 5.31 -1.06 -8.22
C LYS A 118 5.60 -0.02 -9.29
N ARG A 119 4.64 0.35 -10.13
CA ARG A 119 4.82 1.51 -11.02
C ARG A 119 4.83 2.80 -10.20
N GLU A 120 5.72 3.71 -10.57
CA GLU A 120 5.89 5.00 -9.91
C GLU A 120 5.51 6.13 -10.86
N PHE A 121 4.81 7.12 -10.34
CA PHE A 121 4.37 8.30 -11.07
C PHE A 121 4.64 9.56 -10.25
N ASP A 122 4.99 10.64 -10.93
CA ASP A 122 5.04 11.96 -10.31
C ASP A 122 3.63 12.55 -10.30
N ALA A 123 3.23 13.08 -9.15
CA ALA A 123 1.91 13.66 -8.95
C ALA A 123 2.01 15.16 -8.67
N ARG A 124 0.92 15.87 -8.97
CA ARG A 124 0.77 17.30 -8.67
C ARG A 124 -0.42 17.48 -7.74
N LEU A 125 -0.27 18.37 -6.77
CA LEU A 125 -1.38 18.81 -5.94
C LEU A 125 -2.42 19.57 -6.78
N VAL A 126 -3.67 19.10 -6.75
CA VAL A 126 -4.81 19.73 -7.45
C VAL A 126 -5.58 20.66 -6.52
N GLY A 127 -5.68 20.31 -5.23
CA GLY A 127 -6.29 21.11 -4.16
C GLY A 127 -6.06 20.48 -2.79
N ALA A 128 -6.14 21.28 -1.72
CA ALA A 128 -5.97 20.88 -0.32
C ALA A 128 -6.95 21.63 0.57
#